data_AF-A0A3P5XPF3-F1
#
_entry.id   AF-A0A3P5XPF3-F1
#
_cell.length_a   1.000
_cell.length_b   1.000
_cell.length_c   1.000
_cell.angle_alpha   90.00
_cell.angle_beta   90.00
_cell.angle_gamma   90.00
#
_symmetry.space_group_name_H-M   'P 1'
#
loop_
_entity.id
_entity.type
_entity.pdbx_description
1 polymer ?
#
loop_
_entity_poly.entity_id
_entity_poly.type
_entity_poly.pdbx_seq_one_letter_code
_entity_poly.pdbx_strand_id
1 'polypeptide(L)'
;MAIHAPDQPIAPERFYREMSPQLAARLRQMWSSRGHDLDKLWGRCIRALPGFRPLAPADLPEADSHAHDRLCLFDQALIWAMALNRAAGEGMKTDGLRLGRDQLCALHILTGRMVETVSALRLLVLSELAAPALQLARSVSEDVDMLLALLLRRRLAQQFVACRTAEEANDFWRRHIAGGRAFRLVAEKLYSIGLDHSDQSEYGRWRRQVLTLLGSAVHSSPLGRGERLREAAWPANPVARDCLEFVTHRLHELCAWAHLIDIGLEEDLALIAANPSPDALLAFAAGSREILLDQMRWAVAGQGATAASPGLFNAGRALH
;
A
#
# COMPACT_ATOMS: atom_id res chain seq x y z
N MET A 1 -4.70 -28.57 15.12
CA MET A 1 -4.07 -27.57 14.21
C MET A 1 -2.79 -27.11 14.87
N ALA A 2 -1.62 -27.47 14.32
CA ALA A 2 -0.34 -27.17 14.96
C ALA A 2 -0.10 -25.65 14.97
N ILE A 3 0.05 -25.08 16.17
CA ILE A 3 0.46 -23.69 16.38
C ILE A 3 1.92 -23.62 15.97
N HIS A 4 2.19 -23.24 14.73
CA HIS A 4 3.56 -22.97 14.31
C HIS A 4 4.07 -21.71 15.02
N ALA A 5 5.25 -21.80 15.62
CA ALA A 5 5.89 -20.68 16.30
C ALA A 5 6.03 -19.47 15.34
N PRO A 6 5.67 -18.25 15.79
CA PRO A 6 5.67 -17.04 14.94
C PRO A 6 7.07 -16.60 14.47
N ASP A 7 8.15 -17.17 15.02
CA ASP A 7 9.53 -16.76 14.75
C ASP A 7 10.32 -17.69 13.80
N GLN A 8 9.69 -18.70 13.19
CA GLN A 8 10.39 -19.51 12.19
C GLN A 8 10.54 -18.72 10.86
N PRO A 9 11.77 -18.57 10.32
CA PRO A 9 11.97 -17.97 9.01
C PRO A 9 11.21 -18.77 7.93
N ILE A 10 10.39 -18.08 7.14
CA ILE A 10 9.65 -18.72 6.05
C ILE A 10 9.71 -17.86 4.80
N ALA A 11 10.28 -18.49 3.76
CA ALA A 11 10.34 -18.03 2.39
C ALA A 11 8.96 -17.64 1.80
N PRO A 12 8.82 -16.43 1.21
CA PRO A 12 7.61 -16.03 0.48
C PRO A 12 7.16 -17.06 -0.56
N GLU A 13 8.13 -17.70 -1.24
CA GLU A 13 7.95 -18.74 -2.25
C GLU A 13 7.06 -19.90 -1.77
N ARG A 14 6.99 -20.16 -0.46
CA ARG A 14 6.11 -21.21 0.10
C ARG A 14 4.63 -20.84 0.05
N PHE A 15 4.31 -19.54 0.04
CA PHE A 15 2.96 -18.99 0.02
C PHE A 15 2.54 -18.51 -1.37
N TYR A 16 3.51 -18.11 -2.19
CA TYR A 16 3.31 -17.74 -3.59
C TYR A 16 4.02 -18.76 -4.49
N ARG A 17 3.47 -19.97 -4.58
CA ARG A 17 4.14 -21.12 -5.24
C ARG A 17 4.45 -20.92 -6.72
N GLU A 18 3.62 -20.13 -7.41
CA GLU A 18 3.78 -19.84 -8.84
C GLU A 18 4.40 -18.45 -9.06
N MET A 19 5.01 -17.85 -8.03
CA MET A 19 5.75 -16.60 -8.17
C MET A 19 6.87 -16.75 -9.21
N SER A 20 7.03 -15.74 -10.05
CA SER A 20 8.05 -15.76 -11.09
C SER A 20 9.46 -15.86 -10.49
N PRO A 21 10.35 -16.70 -11.06
CA PRO A 21 11.74 -16.78 -10.60
C PRO A 21 12.46 -15.42 -10.65
N GLN A 22 12.09 -14.56 -11.61
CA GLN A 22 12.62 -13.20 -11.75
C GLN A 22 12.25 -12.33 -10.55
N LEU A 23 10.98 -12.35 -10.12
CA LEU A 23 10.55 -11.61 -8.93
C LEU A 23 11.22 -12.18 -7.67
N ALA A 24 11.21 -13.50 -7.51
CA ALA A 24 11.84 -14.17 -6.36
C ALA A 24 13.31 -13.76 -6.18
N ALA A 25 14.10 -13.86 -7.26
CA ALA A 25 15.52 -13.49 -7.25
C ALA A 25 15.71 -12.00 -6.94
N ARG A 26 14.88 -11.13 -7.52
CA ARG A 26 14.95 -9.68 -7.29
C ARG A 26 14.64 -9.33 -5.83
N LEU A 27 13.58 -9.88 -5.25
CA LEU A 27 13.23 -9.67 -3.85
C LEU A 27 14.37 -10.08 -2.92
N ARG A 28 14.90 -11.29 -3.11
CA ARG A 28 16.06 -11.80 -2.34
C ARG A 28 17.27 -10.88 -2.44
N GLN A 29 17.62 -10.45 -3.65
CA GLN A 29 18.75 -9.56 -3.90
C GLN A 29 18.55 -8.21 -3.20
N MET A 30 17.38 -7.59 -3.34
CA MET A 30 17.13 -6.25 -2.82
C MET A 30 17.08 -6.21 -1.29
N TRP A 31 16.49 -7.23 -0.66
CA TRP A 31 16.42 -7.33 0.79
C TRP A 31 17.81 -7.62 1.38
N SER A 32 18.53 -8.58 0.81
CA SER A 32 19.87 -8.95 1.30
C SER A 32 20.89 -7.83 1.10
N SER A 33 20.84 -7.07 0.00
CA SER A 33 21.74 -5.94 -0.23
C SER A 33 21.57 -4.80 0.78
N ARG A 34 20.46 -4.81 1.54
CA ARG A 34 20.14 -3.83 2.60
C ARG A 34 20.23 -4.45 4.00
N GLY A 35 20.73 -5.69 4.11
CA GLY A 35 20.90 -6.38 5.39
C GLY A 35 19.60 -6.84 6.04
N HIS A 36 18.51 -6.98 5.28
CA HIS A 36 17.22 -7.45 5.80
C HIS A 36 17.03 -8.95 5.57
N ASP A 37 16.61 -9.65 6.62
CA ASP A 37 16.19 -11.06 6.54
C ASP A 37 14.73 -11.12 6.07
N LEU A 38 14.56 -11.36 4.77
CA LEU A 38 13.27 -11.50 4.10
C LEU A 38 12.39 -12.56 4.77
N ASP A 39 12.92 -13.75 5.02
CA ASP A 39 12.13 -14.90 5.47
C ASP A 39 11.63 -14.69 6.91
N LYS A 40 12.46 -14.08 7.75
CA LYS A 40 12.10 -13.75 9.14
C LYS A 40 11.05 -12.65 9.20
N LEU A 41 11.25 -11.55 8.48
CA LEU A 41 10.29 -10.44 8.47
C LEU A 41 8.96 -10.83 7.82
N TRP A 42 9.00 -11.58 6.72
CA TRP A 42 7.79 -12.09 6.08
C TRP A 42 6.99 -13.02 7.00
N GLY A 43 7.68 -13.93 7.68
CA GLY A 43 7.06 -14.83 8.68
C GLY A 43 6.42 -14.05 9.83
N ARG A 44 7.11 -13.06 10.38
CA ARG A 44 6.62 -12.24 11.51
C ARG A 44 5.47 -11.29 11.12
N CYS A 45 5.43 -10.83 9.87
CA CYS A 45 4.42 -9.89 9.40
C CYS A 45 3.26 -10.58 8.70
N ILE A 46 3.51 -11.18 7.54
CA ILE A 46 2.47 -11.62 6.62
C ILE A 46 1.82 -12.92 7.08
N ARG A 47 2.60 -13.90 7.51
CA ARG A 47 2.05 -15.15 8.04
C ARG A 47 1.28 -14.94 9.35
N ALA A 48 1.68 -13.94 10.13
CA ALA A 48 1.04 -13.59 11.40
C ALA A 48 -0.26 -12.79 11.24
N LEU A 49 -0.63 -12.39 10.01
CA LEU A 49 -1.87 -11.67 9.77
C LEU A 49 -3.09 -12.50 10.23
N PRO A 50 -4.08 -11.87 10.89
CA PRO A 50 -5.35 -12.51 11.20
C PRO A 50 -5.99 -13.08 9.93
N GLY A 51 -6.32 -14.37 9.94
CA GLY A 51 -6.92 -15.03 8.79
C GLY A 51 -5.97 -15.28 7.63
N PHE A 52 -4.65 -15.19 7.82
CA PHE A 52 -3.66 -15.43 6.76
C PHE A 52 -3.98 -16.70 5.98
N ARG A 53 -4.14 -16.52 4.67
CA ARG A 53 -4.39 -17.58 3.70
C ARG A 53 -3.41 -17.43 2.54
N PRO A 54 -2.60 -18.47 2.22
CA PRO A 54 -1.80 -18.47 1.00
C PRO A 54 -2.71 -18.60 -0.22
N LEU A 55 -2.20 -18.22 -1.40
CA LEU A 55 -2.88 -18.54 -2.64
C LEU A 55 -2.96 -20.06 -2.81
N ALA A 56 -4.12 -20.54 -3.24
CA ALA A 56 -4.27 -21.95 -3.59
C ALA A 56 -3.33 -22.23 -4.79
N PRO A 57 -2.60 -23.35 -4.80
CA PRO A 57 -1.89 -23.78 -6.00
C PRO A 57 -2.91 -23.98 -7.13
N ALA A 58 -2.57 -23.65 -8.37
CA ALA A 58 -3.40 -24.03 -9.49
C ALA A 58 -3.38 -25.57 -9.64
N ASP A 59 -4.53 -26.17 -10.00
CA ASP A 59 -4.63 -27.61 -10.25
C ASP A 59 -3.78 -28.04 -11.46
N LEU A 60 -3.52 -27.10 -12.37
CA LEU A 60 -2.52 -27.17 -13.44
C LEU A 60 -1.72 -25.87 -13.38
N PRO A 61 -0.38 -25.91 -13.26
CA PRO A 61 0.42 -24.68 -13.34
C PRO A 61 0.28 -24.09 -14.74
N GLU A 62 -0.59 -23.10 -14.89
CA GLU A 62 -0.56 -22.23 -16.06
C GLU A 62 0.69 -21.35 -15.96
N ALA A 63 1.24 -20.94 -17.10
CA ALA A 63 2.47 -20.14 -17.16
C ALA A 63 2.31 -18.69 -16.61
N ASP A 64 1.20 -18.37 -15.94
CA ASP A 64 0.85 -17.02 -15.51
C ASP A 64 1.12 -16.80 -14.00
N SER A 65 2.35 -16.38 -13.69
CA SER A 65 2.78 -16.04 -12.31
C SER A 65 2.15 -14.77 -11.75
N HIS A 66 1.42 -14.02 -12.56
CA HIS A 66 1.06 -12.64 -12.27
C HIS A 66 0.17 -12.47 -11.03
N ALA A 67 -0.72 -13.42 -10.80
CA ALA A 67 -1.55 -13.53 -9.60
C ALA A 67 -0.69 -13.56 -8.31
N HIS A 68 0.30 -14.44 -8.32
CA HIS A 68 1.24 -14.68 -7.23
C HIS A 68 2.19 -13.49 -7.05
N ASP A 69 2.70 -12.95 -8.16
CA ASP A 69 3.60 -11.81 -8.18
C ASP A 69 2.92 -10.57 -7.59
N ARG A 70 1.69 -10.25 -8.04
CA ARG A 70 0.92 -9.10 -7.54
C ARG A 70 0.61 -9.22 -6.06
N LEU A 71 0.17 -10.39 -5.58
CA LEU A 71 -0.13 -10.57 -4.16
C LEU A 71 1.14 -10.49 -3.31
N CYS A 72 2.26 -11.04 -3.80
CA CYS A 72 3.55 -10.91 -3.12
C CYS A 72 3.97 -9.44 -3.00
N LEU A 73 3.87 -8.67 -4.09
CA LEU A 73 4.15 -7.24 -4.08
C LEU A 73 3.24 -6.43 -3.15
N PHE A 74 1.95 -6.76 -3.14
CA PHE A 74 0.98 -6.19 -2.20
C PHE A 74 1.37 -6.46 -0.75
N ASP A 75 1.74 -7.71 -0.45
CA ASP A 75 2.16 -8.12 0.89
C ASP A 75 3.49 -7.43 1.30
N GLN A 76 4.44 -7.23 0.38
CA GLN A 76 5.64 -6.45 0.65
C GLN A 76 5.33 -4.98 1.02
N ALA A 77 4.38 -4.34 0.34
CA ALA A 77 3.95 -2.99 0.66
C ALA A 77 3.26 -2.92 2.04
N LEU A 78 2.53 -3.97 2.43
CA LEU A 78 1.97 -4.10 3.77
C LEU A 78 3.04 -4.24 4.85
N ILE A 79 4.11 -5.01 4.62
CA ILE A 79 5.26 -5.09 5.57
C ILE A 79 5.83 -3.71 5.83
N TRP A 80 5.95 -2.88 4.78
CA TRP A 80 6.42 -1.51 4.93
C TRP A 80 5.48 -0.65 5.79
N ALA A 81 4.17 -0.74 5.59
CA ALA A 81 3.20 -0.03 6.44
C ALA A 81 3.30 -0.47 7.91
N MET A 82 3.51 -1.76 8.18
CA MET A 82 3.72 -2.30 9.53
C MET A 82 5.03 -1.77 10.15
N ALA A 83 6.11 -1.72 9.36
CA ALA A 83 7.39 -1.18 9.79
C ALA A 83 7.30 0.32 10.12
N LEU A 84 6.59 1.09 9.29
CA LEU A 84 6.35 2.51 9.50
C LEU A 84 5.50 2.77 10.75
N ASN A 85 4.47 1.94 10.99
CA ASN A 85 3.68 2.00 12.21
C ASN A 85 4.52 1.77 13.46
N ARG A 86 5.38 0.75 13.41
CA ARG A 86 6.30 0.41 14.50
C ARG A 86 7.29 1.55 14.76
N ALA A 87 7.88 2.09 13.71
CA ALA A 87 8.81 3.22 13.79
C ALA A 87 8.13 4.47 14.35
N ALA A 88 6.91 4.79 13.95
CA ALA A 88 6.16 5.92 14.50
C ALA A 88 5.90 5.77 16.02
N GLY A 89 5.59 4.55 16.45
CA GLY A 89 5.39 4.21 17.86
C GLY A 89 6.64 4.42 18.72
N GLU A 90 7.82 4.01 18.22
CA GLU A 90 9.09 4.23 18.90
C GLU A 90 9.61 5.67 18.74
N GLY A 91 9.32 6.32 17.62
CA GLY A 91 9.66 7.72 17.37
C GLY A 91 9.02 8.66 18.37
N MET A 92 7.80 8.39 18.82
CA MET A 92 7.15 9.17 19.90
C MET A 92 7.92 9.15 21.24
N LYS A 93 8.87 8.24 21.41
CA LYS A 93 9.73 8.09 22.60
C LYS A 93 11.18 8.50 22.33
N THR A 94 11.49 8.92 21.10
CA THR A 94 12.85 9.24 20.66
C THR A 94 13.00 10.76 20.58
N ASP A 95 14.03 11.30 21.22
CA ASP A 95 14.35 12.72 21.18
C ASP A 95 15.17 13.09 19.94
N GLY A 96 15.17 14.38 19.58
CA GLY A 96 16.02 14.91 18.50
C GLY A 96 15.48 14.70 17.07
N LEU A 97 14.26 14.17 16.92
CA LEU A 97 13.61 13.99 15.63
C LEU A 97 13.18 15.33 14.99
N ARG A 98 13.21 15.38 13.66
CA ARG A 98 12.68 16.51 12.86
C ARG A 98 11.15 16.51 12.85
N LEU A 99 10.52 15.35 12.79
CA LEU A 99 9.08 15.19 12.89
C LEU A 99 8.60 15.50 14.31
N GLY A 100 7.53 16.29 14.40
CA GLY A 100 6.92 16.59 15.70
C GLY A 100 6.18 15.38 16.27
N ARG A 101 6.01 15.34 17.60
CA ARG A 101 5.29 14.27 18.30
C ARG A 101 3.89 14.02 17.74
N ASP A 102 3.14 15.07 17.39
CA ASP A 102 1.80 14.90 16.80
C ASP A 102 1.83 14.32 15.40
N GLN A 103 2.89 14.58 14.62
CA GLN A 103 3.07 13.96 13.31
C GLN A 103 3.38 12.48 13.45
N LEU A 104 4.21 12.11 14.42
CA LEU A 104 4.52 10.71 14.75
C LEU A 104 3.29 9.97 15.30
N CYS A 105 2.49 10.65 16.14
CA CYS A 105 1.22 10.12 16.62
C CYS A 105 0.22 9.90 15.47
N ALA A 106 0.07 10.88 14.58
CA ALA A 106 -0.76 10.74 13.39
C ALA A 106 -0.28 9.61 12.47
N LEU A 107 1.04 9.51 12.26
CA LEU A 107 1.67 8.44 11.50
C LEU A 107 1.35 7.09 12.12
N HIS A 108 1.50 6.94 13.43
CA HIS A 108 1.18 5.70 14.15
C HIS A 108 -0.30 5.33 14.02
N ILE A 109 -1.23 6.26 14.27
CA ILE A 109 -2.67 5.99 14.18
C ILE A 109 -3.08 5.57 12.77
N LEU A 110 -2.69 6.33 11.75
CA LEU A 110 -3.13 6.09 10.38
C LEU A 110 -2.48 4.85 9.77
N THR A 111 -1.19 4.62 10.00
CA THR A 111 -0.53 3.39 9.53
C THR A 111 -1.06 2.14 10.24
N GLY A 112 -1.42 2.24 11.53
CA GLY A 112 -2.06 1.13 12.26
C GLY A 112 -3.41 0.74 11.65
N ARG A 113 -4.28 1.74 11.45
CA ARG A 113 -5.55 1.57 10.73
C ARG A 113 -5.34 1.04 9.30
N MET A 114 -4.33 1.54 8.59
CA MET A 114 -4.01 1.11 7.22
C MET A 114 -3.57 -0.36 7.20
N VAL A 115 -2.75 -0.81 8.16
CA VAL A 115 -2.36 -2.22 8.31
C VAL A 115 -3.60 -3.10 8.47
N GLU A 116 -4.54 -2.72 9.36
CA GLU A 116 -5.80 -3.46 9.54
C GLU A 116 -6.64 -3.48 8.26
N THR A 117 -6.79 -2.33 7.60
CA THR A 117 -7.61 -2.16 6.39
C THR A 117 -7.05 -2.95 5.21
N VAL A 118 -5.74 -2.88 4.97
CA VAL A 118 -5.04 -3.58 3.90
C VAL A 118 -5.04 -5.10 4.16
N SER A 119 -4.89 -5.51 5.42
CA SER A 119 -5.01 -6.93 5.81
C SER A 119 -6.42 -7.48 5.56
N ALA A 120 -7.46 -6.72 5.91
CA ALA A 120 -8.84 -7.10 5.63
C ALA A 120 -9.12 -7.14 4.11
N LEU A 121 -8.63 -6.16 3.35
CA LEU A 121 -8.74 -6.13 1.90
C LEU A 121 -8.14 -7.38 1.26
N ARG A 122 -6.96 -7.81 1.72
CA ARG A 122 -6.32 -9.06 1.29
C ARG A 122 -7.26 -10.26 1.42
N LEU A 123 -7.94 -10.39 2.56
CA LEU A 123 -8.90 -11.49 2.81
C LEU A 123 -10.13 -11.39 1.91
N LEU A 124 -10.67 -10.18 1.71
CA LEU A 124 -11.81 -9.96 0.84
C LEU A 124 -11.50 -10.32 -0.61
N VAL A 125 -10.31 -9.96 -1.10
CA VAL A 125 -9.83 -10.32 -2.44
C VAL A 125 -9.64 -11.84 -2.56
N LEU A 126 -9.02 -12.49 -1.57
CA LEU A 126 -8.90 -13.96 -1.50
C LEU A 126 -10.23 -14.70 -1.38
N SER A 127 -11.29 -13.98 -1.02
CA SER A 127 -12.66 -14.49 -0.93
C SER A 127 -13.52 -14.06 -2.12
N GLU A 128 -12.94 -13.43 -3.15
CA GLU A 128 -13.63 -12.92 -4.34
C GLU A 128 -14.76 -11.91 -4.03
N LEU A 129 -14.62 -11.17 -2.93
CA LEU A 129 -15.55 -10.14 -2.47
C LEU A 129 -15.10 -8.75 -2.94
N ALA A 130 -15.19 -8.51 -4.25
CA ALA A 130 -14.66 -7.30 -4.88
C ALA A 130 -15.30 -5.98 -4.41
N ALA A 131 -16.63 -5.94 -4.25
CA ALA A 131 -17.35 -4.73 -3.82
C ALA A 131 -16.88 -4.21 -2.44
N PRO A 132 -16.86 -5.02 -1.35
CA PRO A 132 -16.32 -4.56 -0.08
C PRO A 132 -14.81 -4.32 -0.14
N ALA A 133 -14.04 -5.04 -0.96
CA ALA A 133 -12.62 -4.76 -1.15
C ALA A 133 -12.38 -3.34 -1.73
N LEU A 134 -13.19 -2.91 -2.70
CA LEU A 134 -13.11 -1.55 -3.27
C LEU A 134 -13.42 -0.46 -2.23
N GLN A 135 -14.35 -0.71 -1.31
CA GLN A 135 -14.65 0.24 -0.23
C GLN A 135 -13.42 0.44 0.68
N LEU A 136 -12.73 -0.64 1.03
CA LEU A 136 -11.49 -0.55 1.80
C LEU A 136 -10.36 0.11 1.00
N ALA A 137 -10.25 -0.19 -0.30
CA ALA A 137 -9.26 0.45 -1.18
C ALA A 137 -9.43 1.98 -1.23
N ARG A 138 -10.67 2.46 -1.25
CA ARG A 138 -10.98 3.89 -1.14
C ARG A 138 -10.48 4.46 0.18
N SER A 139 -10.77 3.81 1.30
CA SER A 139 -10.28 4.25 2.61
C SER A 139 -8.75 4.30 2.66
N VAL A 140 -8.05 3.30 2.11
CA VAL A 140 -6.58 3.32 2.02
C VAL A 140 -6.10 4.52 1.20
N SER A 141 -6.74 4.83 0.07
CA SER A 141 -6.36 5.99 -0.74
C SER A 141 -6.48 7.31 0.02
N GLU A 142 -7.59 7.49 0.73
CA GLU A 142 -7.87 8.69 1.54
C GLU A 142 -6.89 8.78 2.73
N ASP A 143 -6.60 7.66 3.39
CA ASP A 143 -5.64 7.57 4.50
C ASP A 143 -4.22 7.92 4.03
N VAL A 144 -3.81 7.52 2.82
CA VAL A 144 -2.52 7.91 2.21
C VAL A 144 -2.44 9.43 2.01
N ASP A 145 -3.45 10.06 1.40
CA ASP A 145 -3.42 11.52 1.16
C ASP A 145 -3.43 12.29 2.48
N MET A 146 -4.26 11.84 3.42
CA MET A 146 -4.36 12.43 4.74
C MET A 146 -3.02 12.33 5.48
N LEU A 147 -2.40 11.16 5.49
CA LEU A 147 -1.12 10.96 6.18
C LEU A 147 -0.03 11.87 5.61
N LEU A 148 0.10 11.95 4.28
CA LEU A 148 1.04 12.85 3.62
C LEU A 148 0.77 14.31 3.97
N ALA A 149 -0.50 14.74 3.99
CA ALA A 149 -0.87 16.09 4.39
C ALA A 149 -0.47 16.41 5.85
N LEU A 150 -0.60 15.44 6.77
CA LEU A 150 -0.21 15.60 8.18
C LEU A 150 1.31 15.63 8.36
N LEU A 151 2.04 14.84 7.58
CA LEU A 151 3.50 14.88 7.50
C LEU A 151 4.02 16.21 6.93
N LEU A 152 3.31 16.80 5.96
CA LEU A 152 3.64 18.11 5.40
C LEU A 152 3.35 19.27 6.36
N ARG A 153 2.25 19.21 7.12
CA ARG A 153 1.78 20.33 7.94
C ARG A 153 1.65 19.94 9.41
N ARG A 154 2.67 20.30 10.21
CA ARG A 154 2.69 20.14 11.68
C ARG A 154 1.41 20.59 12.39
N ARG A 155 0.89 21.77 12.05
CA ARG A 155 -0.34 22.31 12.65
C ARG A 155 -1.58 21.47 12.31
N LEU A 156 -1.61 20.85 11.13
CA LEU A 156 -2.69 19.97 10.74
C LEU A 156 -2.64 18.66 11.53
N ALA A 157 -1.43 18.10 11.74
CA ALA A 157 -1.24 16.94 12.61
C ALA A 157 -1.68 17.21 14.05
N GLN A 158 -1.34 18.38 14.60
CA GLN A 158 -1.83 18.83 15.91
C GLN A 158 -3.36 18.84 15.99
N GLN A 159 -4.02 19.43 14.98
CA GLN A 159 -5.48 19.49 14.94
C GLN A 159 -6.11 18.11 14.85
N PHE A 160 -5.53 17.21 14.05
CA PHE A 160 -5.99 15.83 13.94
C PHE A 160 -5.89 15.09 15.28
N VAL A 161 -4.72 15.14 15.93
CA VAL A 161 -4.47 14.46 17.21
C VAL A 161 -5.26 15.12 18.36
N ALA A 162 -5.65 16.37 18.23
CA ALA A 162 -6.46 17.08 19.22
C ALA A 162 -7.95 16.69 19.20
N CYS A 163 -8.46 16.08 18.12
CA CYS A 163 -9.84 15.61 18.08
C CYS A 163 -10.10 14.57 19.18
N ARG A 164 -11.19 14.74 19.92
CA ARG A 164 -11.65 13.87 21.02
C ARG A 164 -13.08 13.35 20.78
N THR A 165 -13.86 13.99 19.92
CA THR A 165 -15.23 13.55 19.60
C THR A 165 -15.43 13.24 18.11
N ALA A 166 -16.52 12.54 17.79
CA ALA A 166 -16.90 12.24 16.42
C ALA A 166 -17.24 13.52 15.63
N GLU A 167 -17.86 14.51 16.28
CA GLU A 167 -18.19 15.80 15.69
C GLU A 167 -16.93 16.57 15.32
N GLU A 168 -15.93 16.63 16.21
CA GLU A 168 -14.65 17.28 15.96
C GLU A 168 -13.89 16.59 14.82
N ALA A 169 -13.88 15.26 14.78
CA ALA A 169 -13.26 14.49 13.70
C ALA A 169 -13.96 14.74 12.35
N ASN A 170 -15.30 14.77 12.33
CA ASN A 170 -16.08 15.08 11.14
C ASN A 170 -15.85 16.51 10.66
N ASP A 171 -15.75 17.47 11.57
CA ASP A 171 -15.42 18.86 11.27
C ASP A 171 -14.01 18.99 10.69
N PHE A 172 -13.03 18.34 11.32
CA PHE A 172 -11.66 18.27 10.81
C PHE A 172 -11.64 17.71 9.38
N TRP A 173 -12.30 16.57 9.16
CA TRP A 173 -12.40 15.90 7.87
C TRP A 173 -13.02 16.82 6.80
N ARG A 174 -14.17 17.43 7.11
CA ARG A 174 -14.88 18.35 6.21
C ARG A 174 -14.13 19.62 5.91
N ARG A 175 -13.23 20.09 6.79
CA ARG A 175 -12.43 21.30 6.56
C ARG A 175 -11.15 21.00 5.79
N HIS A 176 -10.49 19.88 6.08
CA HIS A 176 -9.10 19.68 5.67
C HIS A 176 -8.88 18.51 4.70
N ILE A 177 -9.70 17.46 4.76
CA ILE A 177 -9.44 16.23 4.02
C ILE A 177 -10.39 16.06 2.83
N ALA A 178 -11.70 16.17 3.06
CA ALA A 178 -12.73 15.89 2.06
C ALA A 178 -12.60 16.71 0.78
N GLY A 179 -13.19 16.24 -0.31
CA GLY A 179 -13.21 16.96 -1.60
C GLY A 179 -11.83 17.14 -2.23
N GLY A 180 -10.92 16.18 -2.01
CA GLY A 180 -9.57 16.18 -2.57
C GLY A 180 -8.65 17.27 -2.02
N ARG A 181 -8.96 17.89 -0.87
CA ARG A 181 -8.11 18.94 -0.28
C ARG A 181 -6.75 18.41 0.18
N ALA A 182 -6.72 17.25 0.83
CA ALA A 182 -5.47 16.62 1.23
C ALA A 182 -4.60 16.31 0.01
N PHE A 183 -5.20 15.78 -1.07
CA PHE A 183 -4.50 15.55 -2.32
C PHE A 183 -3.94 16.83 -2.94
N ARG A 184 -4.76 17.88 -3.10
CA ARG A 184 -4.31 19.15 -3.68
C ARG A 184 -3.12 19.73 -2.91
N LEU A 185 -3.16 19.67 -1.58
CA LEU A 185 -2.04 20.09 -0.75
C LEU A 185 -0.74 19.32 -1.07
N VAL A 186 -0.83 18.00 -1.23
CA VAL A 186 0.32 17.16 -1.58
C VAL A 186 0.80 17.47 -3.00
N ALA A 187 -0.13 17.57 -3.97
CA ALA A 187 0.18 17.86 -5.37
C ALA A 187 0.86 19.22 -5.54
N GLU A 188 0.41 20.26 -4.82
CA GLU A 188 1.05 21.59 -4.80
C GLU A 188 2.50 21.49 -4.30
N LYS A 189 2.77 20.68 -3.27
CA LYS A 189 4.14 20.46 -2.77
C LYS A 189 4.99 19.70 -3.79
N LEU A 190 4.46 18.63 -4.40
CA LEU A 190 5.18 17.87 -5.43
C LEU A 190 5.50 18.75 -6.66
N TYR A 191 4.57 19.60 -7.06
CA TYR A 191 4.79 20.57 -8.13
C TYR A 191 5.93 21.53 -7.79
N SER A 192 5.98 22.03 -6.53
CA SER A 192 7.05 22.93 -6.08
C SER A 192 8.46 22.35 -6.13
N ILE A 193 8.60 21.02 -6.19
CA ILE A 193 9.87 20.30 -6.32
C ILE A 193 10.10 19.73 -7.73
N GLY A 194 9.33 20.19 -8.72
CA GLY A 194 9.52 19.86 -10.13
C GLY A 194 8.79 18.60 -10.62
N LEU A 195 7.87 18.04 -9.83
CA LEU A 195 7.06 16.89 -10.23
C LEU A 195 5.63 17.33 -10.61
N ASP A 196 5.30 17.35 -11.91
CA ASP A 196 3.96 17.71 -12.37
C ASP A 196 2.94 16.58 -12.12
N HIS A 197 2.30 16.65 -10.96
CA HIS A 197 1.18 15.78 -10.57
C HIS A 197 -0.12 16.59 -10.46
N SER A 198 -0.25 17.67 -11.26
CA SER A 198 -1.47 18.47 -11.31
C SER A 198 -2.67 17.63 -11.75
N ASP A 199 -3.90 18.10 -11.50
CA ASP A 199 -5.12 17.41 -11.95
C ASP A 199 -5.18 17.15 -13.47
N GLN A 200 -4.42 17.93 -14.26
CA GLN A 200 -4.34 17.84 -15.72
C GLN A 200 -3.20 16.95 -16.21
N SER A 201 -2.27 16.56 -15.34
CA SER A 201 -1.21 15.59 -15.65
C SER A 201 -1.81 14.22 -16.01
N GLU A 202 -1.01 13.38 -16.67
CA GLU A 202 -1.38 11.98 -16.92
C GLU A 202 -1.75 11.25 -15.63
N TYR A 203 -0.98 11.51 -14.57
CA TYR A 203 -1.23 11.03 -13.22
C TYR A 203 -2.58 11.52 -12.67
N GLY A 204 -2.88 12.82 -12.77
CA GLY A 204 -4.14 13.41 -12.31
C GLY A 204 -5.36 12.87 -13.06
N ARG A 205 -5.22 12.55 -14.36
CA ARG A 205 -6.26 11.87 -15.14
C ARG A 205 -6.47 10.43 -14.67
N TRP A 206 -5.38 9.66 -14.53
CA TRP A 206 -5.42 8.28 -14.03
C TRP A 206 -6.11 8.22 -12.67
N ARG A 207 -5.71 9.07 -11.73
CA ARG A 207 -6.26 9.13 -10.39
C ARG A 207 -7.76 9.45 -10.37
N ARG A 208 -8.23 10.37 -11.23
CA ARG A 208 -9.68 10.66 -11.37
C ARG A 208 -10.47 9.46 -11.87
N GLN A 209 -9.92 8.71 -12.82
CA GLN A 209 -10.55 7.49 -13.32
C GLN A 209 -10.67 6.44 -12.21
N VAL A 210 -9.61 6.25 -11.42
CA VAL A 210 -9.63 5.29 -10.31
C VAL A 210 -10.59 5.72 -9.20
N LEU A 211 -10.64 7.01 -8.83
CA LEU A 211 -11.61 7.51 -7.85
C LEU A 211 -13.05 7.34 -8.31
N THR A 212 -13.32 7.44 -9.62
CA THR A 212 -14.63 7.17 -10.20
C THR A 212 -15.02 5.69 -10.03
N LEU A 213 -14.08 4.77 -10.31
CA LEU A 213 -14.28 3.34 -10.09
C LEU A 213 -14.50 3.02 -8.60
N LEU A 214 -13.70 3.59 -7.71
CA LEU A 214 -13.87 3.41 -6.26
C LEU A 214 -15.21 3.98 -5.78
N GLY A 215 -15.65 5.11 -6.34
CA GLY A 215 -16.96 5.70 -6.07
C GLY A 215 -18.12 4.80 -6.49
N SER A 216 -17.94 4.02 -7.56
CA SER A 216 -18.96 3.08 -8.04
C SER A 216 -19.22 1.91 -7.09
N ALA A 217 -18.27 1.57 -6.20
CA ALA A 217 -18.40 0.51 -5.19
C ALA A 217 -19.39 0.83 -4.05
N VAL A 218 -19.81 2.09 -3.92
CA VAL A 218 -20.80 2.53 -2.93
C VAL A 218 -22.22 2.15 -3.38
N HIS A 219 -22.41 2.00 -4.68
CA HIS A 219 -23.65 1.48 -5.25
C HIS A 219 -23.47 -0.03 -5.38
N SER A 220 -24.38 -0.83 -4.83
CA SER A 220 -24.37 -2.30 -4.87
C SER A 220 -24.56 -2.85 -6.31
N SER A 221 -23.68 -2.41 -7.21
CA SER A 221 -23.66 -2.76 -8.62
C SER A 221 -22.87 -4.06 -8.78
N PRO A 222 -23.33 -5.00 -9.63
CA PRO A 222 -22.65 -6.27 -9.89
C PRO A 222 -21.39 -6.06 -10.76
N LEU A 223 -20.57 -5.05 -10.46
CA LEU A 223 -19.34 -4.74 -11.17
C LEU A 223 -18.43 -5.98 -11.20
N GLY A 224 -17.97 -6.34 -12.39
CA GLY A 224 -17.15 -7.54 -12.61
C GLY A 224 -17.94 -8.85 -12.74
N ARG A 225 -19.28 -8.87 -12.58
CA ARG A 225 -20.11 -10.03 -12.94
C ARG A 225 -20.52 -9.95 -14.41
N GLY A 226 -19.56 -10.17 -15.30
CA GLY A 226 -19.81 -10.43 -16.72
C GLY A 226 -19.48 -11.89 -17.03
N GLU A 227 -20.34 -12.57 -17.79
CA GLU A 227 -20.12 -13.96 -18.24
C GLU A 227 -18.82 -14.09 -19.04
N ARG A 228 -17.73 -14.51 -18.39
CA ARG A 228 -16.62 -15.22 -19.04
C ARG A 228 -16.11 -16.30 -18.11
N LEU A 229 -16.72 -17.47 -18.27
CA LEU A 229 -16.43 -18.72 -17.57
C LEU A 229 -15.30 -19.52 -18.24
N ARG A 230 -14.36 -18.86 -18.91
CA ARG A 230 -13.23 -19.55 -19.56
C ARG A 230 -11.96 -18.69 -19.41
N GLU A 231 -10.94 -19.25 -18.74
CA GLU A 231 -9.53 -18.80 -18.64
C GLU A 231 -9.18 -17.64 -17.70
N ALA A 232 -9.76 -17.54 -16.50
CA ALA A 232 -9.48 -16.39 -15.62
C ALA A 232 -8.35 -16.65 -14.59
N ALA A 233 -7.17 -16.09 -14.84
CA ALA A 233 -6.09 -15.93 -13.86
C ALA A 233 -6.61 -15.24 -12.57
N TRP A 234 -6.19 -15.73 -11.39
CA TRP A 234 -6.67 -15.23 -10.09
C TRP A 234 -6.17 -13.80 -9.78
N PRO A 235 -6.98 -12.93 -9.13
CA PRO A 235 -8.42 -13.06 -8.91
C PRO A 235 -9.20 -13.11 -10.22
N ALA A 236 -10.17 -14.02 -10.30
CA ALA A 236 -10.99 -14.17 -11.51
C ALA A 236 -11.75 -12.86 -11.81
N ASN A 237 -12.16 -12.16 -10.74
CA ASN A 237 -12.77 -10.85 -10.85
C ASN A 237 -11.72 -9.76 -11.22
N PRO A 238 -11.81 -9.13 -12.40
CA PRO A 238 -10.89 -8.05 -12.80
C PRO A 238 -10.91 -6.87 -11.83
N VAL A 239 -12.03 -6.61 -11.17
CA VAL A 239 -12.14 -5.53 -10.17
C VAL A 239 -11.30 -5.83 -8.94
N ALA A 240 -11.20 -7.09 -8.52
CA ALA A 240 -10.36 -7.48 -7.40
C ALA A 240 -8.87 -7.40 -7.75
N ARG A 241 -8.51 -7.68 -9.01
CA ARG A 241 -7.17 -7.43 -9.56
C ARG A 241 -6.80 -5.96 -9.50
N ASP A 242 -7.65 -5.09 -10.05
CA ASP A 242 -7.44 -3.64 -10.06
C ASP A 242 -7.33 -3.08 -8.63
N CYS A 243 -8.09 -3.64 -7.70
CA CYS A 243 -8.07 -3.28 -6.28
C CYS A 243 -6.69 -3.53 -5.63
N LEU A 244 -6.10 -4.72 -5.84
CA LEU A 244 -4.76 -5.04 -5.34
C LEU A 244 -3.70 -4.11 -5.93
N GLU A 245 -3.75 -3.90 -7.25
CA GLU A 245 -2.78 -3.04 -7.95
C GLU A 245 -2.87 -1.60 -7.47
N PHE A 246 -4.09 -1.08 -7.36
CA PHE A 246 -4.32 0.26 -6.88
C PHE A 246 -3.79 0.46 -5.46
N VAL A 247 -4.14 -0.41 -4.52
CA VAL A 247 -3.70 -0.28 -3.13
C VAL A 247 -2.18 -0.41 -3.02
N THR A 248 -1.59 -1.36 -3.74
CA THR A 248 -0.13 -1.51 -3.82
C THR A 248 0.51 -0.22 -4.31
N HIS A 249 -0.03 0.38 -5.37
CA HIS A 249 0.45 1.66 -5.89
C HIS A 249 0.31 2.80 -4.87
N ARG A 250 -0.84 2.91 -4.19
CA ARG A 250 -1.05 3.94 -3.15
C ARG A 250 -0.06 3.84 -2.00
N LEU A 251 0.30 2.62 -1.58
CA LEU A 251 1.33 2.40 -0.56
C LEU A 251 2.73 2.77 -1.08
N HIS A 252 3.05 2.47 -2.34
CA HIS A 252 4.29 2.92 -2.97
C HIS A 252 4.39 4.44 -3.06
N GLU A 253 3.31 5.11 -3.44
CA GLU A 253 3.26 6.57 -3.50
C GLU A 253 3.43 7.20 -2.11
N LEU A 254 2.81 6.61 -1.08
CA LEU A 254 3.04 7.05 0.29
C LEU A 254 4.53 6.99 0.63
N CYS A 255 5.21 5.89 0.33
CA CYS A 255 6.65 5.76 0.54
C CYS A 255 7.43 6.79 -0.26
N ALA A 256 7.25 6.82 -1.58
CA ALA A 256 7.98 7.68 -2.49
C ALA A 256 7.83 9.15 -2.10
N TRP A 257 6.59 9.61 -1.93
CA TRP A 257 6.33 11.01 -1.68
C TRP A 257 6.73 11.42 -0.27
N ALA A 258 6.56 10.57 0.75
CA ALA A 258 7.01 10.90 2.10
C ALA A 258 8.53 11.12 2.19
N HIS A 259 9.31 10.44 1.35
CA HIS A 259 10.76 10.66 1.22
C HIS A 259 11.12 11.86 0.33
N LEU A 260 10.28 12.23 -0.65
CA LEU A 260 10.53 13.36 -1.54
C LEU A 260 10.17 14.73 -0.94
N ILE A 261 9.22 14.79 -0.01
CA ILE A 261 8.70 16.05 0.52
C ILE A 261 9.62 16.77 1.53
N ASP A 262 10.87 16.30 1.71
CA ASP A 262 11.91 16.85 2.59
C ASP A 262 11.40 17.23 4.00
N ILE A 263 10.70 16.30 4.62
CA ILE A 263 10.19 16.43 6.00
C ILE A 263 11.15 15.84 7.04
N GLY A 264 12.29 15.30 6.62
CA GLY A 264 13.25 14.63 7.51
C GLY A 264 12.92 13.19 7.88
N LEU A 265 11.99 12.55 7.16
CA LEU A 265 11.53 11.20 7.51
C LEU A 265 12.66 10.17 7.46
N GLU A 266 13.57 10.26 6.49
CA GLU A 266 14.67 9.29 6.35
C GLU A 266 15.64 9.36 7.53
N GLU A 267 16.07 10.58 7.89
CA GLU A 267 16.97 10.80 9.01
C GLU A 267 16.31 10.38 10.33
N ASP A 268 15.03 10.69 10.50
CA ASP A 268 14.26 10.30 11.69
C ASP A 268 14.13 8.78 11.80
N LEU A 269 13.83 8.08 10.70
CA LEU A 269 13.76 6.62 10.69
C LEU A 269 15.12 5.98 11.01
N ALA A 270 16.22 6.55 10.48
CA ALA A 270 17.56 6.09 10.81
C ALA A 270 17.89 6.30 12.31
N LEU A 271 17.53 7.45 12.88
CA LEU A 271 17.73 7.72 14.31
C LEU A 271 16.89 6.78 15.19
N ILE A 272 15.63 6.54 14.82
CA ILE A 272 14.74 5.61 15.54
C ILE A 272 15.32 4.18 15.51
N ALA A 273 15.82 3.73 14.36
CA ALA A 273 16.40 2.40 14.19
C ALA A 273 17.75 2.22 14.92
N ALA A 274 18.48 3.32 15.19
CA ALA A 274 19.74 3.29 15.92
C ALA A 274 19.58 3.08 17.43
N ASN A 275 18.34 3.19 17.97
CA ASN A 275 18.08 2.87 19.37
C ASN A 275 18.45 1.40 19.67
N PRO A 276 18.99 1.09 20.87
CA PRO A 276 19.64 -0.19 21.18
C PRO A 276 18.71 -1.43 21.25
N SER A 277 17.47 -1.34 20.76
CA SER A 277 16.55 -2.47 20.66
C SER A 277 16.67 -3.14 19.29
N PRO A 278 16.95 -4.47 19.21
CA PRO A 278 17.15 -5.19 17.96
C PRO A 278 15.82 -5.51 17.24
N ASP A 279 15.01 -4.49 16.94
CA ASP A 279 13.76 -4.68 16.22
C ASP A 279 13.99 -4.60 14.71
N ALA A 280 13.95 -5.77 14.05
CA ALA A 280 14.13 -5.88 12.60
C ALA A 280 13.15 -5.03 11.79
N LEU A 281 11.96 -4.70 12.32
CA LEU A 281 11.02 -3.82 11.64
C LEU A 281 11.46 -2.35 11.66
N LEU A 282 12.14 -1.90 12.72
CA LEU A 282 12.71 -0.56 12.77
C LEU A 282 13.86 -0.43 11.75
N ALA A 283 14.74 -1.44 11.71
CA ALA A 283 15.78 -1.52 10.71
C ALA A 283 15.22 -1.55 9.28
N PHE A 284 14.14 -2.32 9.05
CA PHE A 284 13.46 -2.35 7.76
C PHE A 284 12.87 -0.98 7.39
N ALA A 285 12.18 -0.31 8.31
CA ALA A 285 11.61 1.02 8.04
C ALA A 285 12.69 2.02 7.57
N ALA A 286 13.88 2.01 8.18
CA ALA A 286 15.00 2.87 7.80
C ALA A 286 15.65 2.48 6.46
N GLY A 287 15.72 1.18 6.13
CA GLY A 287 16.41 0.68 4.94
C GLY A 287 15.55 0.39 3.72
N SER A 288 14.22 0.38 3.85
CA SER A 288 13.32 -0.15 2.82
C SER A 288 12.99 0.84 1.69
N ARG A 289 13.28 2.14 1.81
CA ARG A 289 12.92 3.16 0.81
C ARG A 289 13.23 2.71 -0.63
N GLU A 290 14.47 2.31 -0.86
CA GLU A 290 14.91 1.89 -2.18
C GLU A 290 14.31 0.54 -2.62
N ILE A 291 13.85 -0.30 -1.68
CA ILE A 291 13.10 -1.51 -2.00
C ILE A 291 11.76 -1.13 -2.65
N LEU A 292 11.02 -0.24 -1.99
CA LEU A 292 9.67 0.14 -2.41
C LEU A 292 9.71 1.01 -3.68
N LEU A 293 10.68 1.92 -3.81
CA LEU A 293 10.86 2.72 -5.04
C LEU A 293 11.19 1.86 -6.25
N ASP A 294 12.05 0.86 -6.06
CA ASP A 294 12.40 -0.05 -7.14
C ASP A 294 11.24 -0.97 -7.54
N GLN A 295 10.49 -1.48 -6.56
CA GLN A 295 9.26 -2.22 -6.79
C GLN A 295 8.24 -1.37 -7.55
N MET A 296 8.07 -0.10 -7.20
CA MET A 296 7.18 0.83 -7.89
C MET A 296 7.60 1.01 -9.36
N ARG A 297 8.90 1.22 -9.63
CA ARG A 297 9.42 1.32 -11.00
C ARG A 297 9.15 0.05 -11.81
N TRP A 298 9.33 -1.13 -11.20
CA TRP A 298 9.07 -2.40 -11.85
C TRP A 298 7.58 -2.62 -12.16
N ALA A 299 6.70 -2.31 -11.21
CA ALA A 299 5.25 -2.41 -11.41
C ALA A 299 4.78 -1.48 -12.55
N VAL A 300 5.33 -0.27 -12.65
CA VAL A 300 5.02 0.68 -13.73
C VAL A 300 5.65 0.24 -15.07
N ALA A 301 6.88 -0.27 -15.07
CA ALA A 301 7.55 -0.73 -16.30
C ALA A 301 6.93 -2.02 -16.86
N GLY A 302 6.46 -2.92 -16.00
CA GLY A 302 5.73 -4.13 -16.38
C GLY A 302 4.43 -3.84 -17.13
N GLN A 303 3.77 -2.72 -16.81
CA GLN A 303 2.59 -2.23 -17.54
C GLN A 303 2.94 -1.73 -18.96
N GLY A 304 4.16 -1.22 -19.17
CA GLY A 304 4.65 -0.73 -20.46
C GLY A 304 5.05 -1.83 -21.45
N ALA A 305 5.50 -2.99 -20.98
CA ALA A 305 5.85 -4.13 -21.86
C ALA A 305 4.61 -4.85 -22.42
N THR A 306 3.48 -4.76 -21.74
CA THR A 306 2.16 -5.25 -22.22
C THR A 306 1.42 -4.26 -23.11
N ALA A 307 1.99 -3.08 -23.40
CA ALA A 307 1.35 -2.01 -24.16
C ALA A 307 1.21 -2.29 -25.68
N ALA A 308 1.46 -3.52 -26.13
CA ALA A 308 1.07 -4.00 -27.47
C ALA A 308 -0.31 -4.70 -27.49
N SER A 309 -1.03 -4.76 -26.36
CA SER A 309 -2.45 -5.14 -26.31
C SER A 309 -3.31 -3.98 -25.76
N PRO A 310 -4.41 -3.58 -26.42
CA PRO A 310 -5.34 -2.60 -25.88
C PRO A 310 -6.13 -3.26 -24.74
N GLY A 311 -5.61 -3.14 -23.52
CA GLY A 311 -6.13 -3.85 -22.36
C GLY A 311 -5.95 -3.06 -21.08
N LEU A 312 -6.73 -1.99 -20.91
CA LEU A 312 -7.38 -1.58 -19.67
C LEU A 312 -8.43 -0.53 -20.09
N PHE A 313 -9.71 -0.84 -19.87
CA PHE A 313 -10.90 -0.06 -20.22
C PHE A 313 -11.47 -0.17 -21.65
N ASN A 314 -11.80 -1.40 -22.09
CA ASN A 314 -12.81 -1.59 -23.15
C ASN A 314 -14.21 -1.67 -22.52
N ALA A 315 -14.68 -0.55 -21.96
CA ALA A 315 -16.07 -0.30 -21.62
C ALA A 315 -16.52 0.99 -22.30
N GLY A 316 -16.43 0.96 -23.63
CA GLY A 316 -16.76 2.07 -24.51
C GLY A 316 -17.13 1.59 -25.91
N ARG A 317 -17.80 0.44 -26.02
CA ARG A 317 -18.50 0.01 -27.25
C ARG A 317 -19.74 -0.82 -26.90
N ALA A 318 -20.81 -0.10 -26.60
CA ALA A 318 -22.14 -0.49 -27.04
C ALA A 318 -22.76 0.78 -27.65
N LEU A 319 -22.51 0.95 -28.95
CA LEU A 319 -23.34 1.79 -29.80
C LEU A 319 -24.66 1.04 -29.99
N HIS A 320 -25.75 1.59 -29.45
CA HIS A 320 -26.98 1.96 -30.15
C HIS A 320 -27.95 2.61 -29.16
#